data_AF-A0AAD6YZ29-F1
#
_entry.id   AF-A0AAD6YZ29-F1
#
_cell.length_a   1.000
_cell.length_b   1.000
_cell.length_c   1.000
_cell.angle_alpha   90.00
_cell.angle_beta   90.00
_cell.angle_gamma   90.00
#
_symmetry.space_group_name_H-M   'P 1'
#
loop_
_entity.id
_entity.type
_entity.pdbx_description
1 polymer ?
#
loop_
_entity_poly.entity_id
_entity_poly.type
_entity_poly.pdbx_seq_one_letter_code
_entity_poly.pdbx_strand_id
1 'polypeptide(L)'
;MSPSSLLAAALLAVSSVRLAYAATAQVFAPPSRNPLVQTANYTSFSNHTLNDKKVVKGKVFNRIIQVWLENTDFETAASTPIFEALAEQGILLTNYNSLTHPSEPNYVAAIGGDFFGMHDDNMYHIPSNITTVVDLLEDKDISWATYQENMAADAFYGFTFSAPNYASPDSAPYPYYVRKHNPLIIYDAISQDADRAKRIRTFNDFANDVVNGTLPQWLFVTPNMVNDAHDTTIDFAASFLQYWFLPLLTDPRVNGEDTLILLTFDENETATIQNRVWTLALGTAIPLKLRGTADDTLYTHYSSLSTVQANWGLKSLGRQDTNASVSNVFSFVAEKTGYKNVKLPAMDVPHFNNSAVVPGALTSAQFVPFAAPNLKAHGAGQGGVLTRPGLNEKLTVDKLPKPVNQLALNRTTPWQMSPETTSGKSIIPCQDATCA
;
A
#
# COMPACT_ATOMS: atom_id res chain seq x y z
N MET A 1 14.91 50.18 -58.42
CA MET A 1 13.97 49.05 -58.45
C MET A 1 14.68 47.82 -57.90
N SER A 2 14.36 47.43 -56.66
CA SER A 2 14.52 46.08 -56.12
C SER A 2 13.90 46.11 -54.71
N PRO A 3 12.78 45.42 -54.47
CA PRO A 3 12.15 45.38 -53.16
C PRO A 3 12.71 44.24 -52.31
N SER A 4 12.68 44.50 -51.01
CA SER A 4 12.89 43.60 -49.87
C SER A 4 12.15 42.28 -49.99
N SER A 5 12.70 41.21 -49.42
CA SER A 5 11.95 39.99 -49.09
C SER A 5 12.44 39.40 -47.78
N LEU A 6 11.57 39.48 -46.76
CA LEU A 6 11.70 38.81 -45.48
C LEU A 6 11.63 37.29 -45.67
N LEU A 7 12.52 36.57 -45.00
CA LEU A 7 12.40 35.12 -44.80
C LEU A 7 11.33 34.87 -43.74
N ALA A 8 10.18 34.32 -44.13
CA ALA A 8 9.24 33.69 -43.22
C ALA A 8 9.50 32.18 -43.21
N ALA A 9 9.99 31.66 -42.09
CA ALA A 9 10.07 30.22 -41.86
C ALA A 9 8.67 29.71 -41.49
N ALA A 10 8.04 28.98 -42.40
CA ALA A 10 6.82 28.24 -42.10
C ALA A 10 7.17 26.99 -41.28
N LEU A 11 6.82 26.97 -39.99
CA LEU A 11 6.74 25.73 -39.22
C LEU A 11 5.56 24.92 -39.74
N LEU A 12 5.85 23.79 -40.39
CA LEU A 12 4.88 22.72 -40.62
C LEU A 12 4.58 22.05 -39.28
N ALA A 13 3.49 22.46 -38.63
CA ALA A 13 2.88 21.68 -37.58
C ALA A 13 2.24 20.43 -38.20
N VAL A 14 2.91 19.29 -38.09
CA VAL A 14 2.31 17.99 -38.39
C VAL A 14 1.38 17.67 -37.23
N SER A 15 0.10 17.99 -37.38
CA SER A 15 -0.95 17.48 -36.51
C SER A 15 -1.10 15.98 -36.77
N SER A 16 -0.50 15.16 -35.93
CA SER A 16 -0.84 13.74 -35.86
C SER A 16 -2.26 13.62 -35.30
N VAL A 17 -3.25 13.57 -36.19
CA VAL A 17 -4.59 13.09 -35.86
C VAL A 17 -4.40 11.64 -35.40
N ARG A 18 -4.48 11.40 -34.09
CA ARG A 18 -4.61 10.04 -33.56
C ARG A 18 -5.97 9.54 -34.03
N LEU A 19 -5.97 8.61 -34.99
CA LEU A 19 -7.11 7.73 -35.20
C LEU A 19 -7.33 7.01 -33.87
N ALA A 20 -8.35 7.41 -33.13
CA ALA A 20 -8.83 6.68 -31.98
C ALA A 20 -9.39 5.35 -32.50
N TYR A 21 -8.55 4.32 -32.51
CA TYR A 21 -9.08 2.97 -32.35
C TYR A 21 -9.77 2.98 -30.99
N ALA A 22 -11.09 2.81 -30.98
CA ALA A 22 -11.77 2.37 -29.77
C ALA A 22 -11.17 1.01 -29.44
N ALA A 23 -10.14 0.99 -28.58
CA ALA A 23 -9.68 -0.23 -27.96
C ALA A 23 -10.92 -0.85 -27.32
N THR A 24 -11.25 -2.09 -27.68
CA THR A 24 -12.28 -2.83 -26.97
C THR A 24 -11.80 -2.91 -25.52
N ALA A 25 -12.51 -2.26 -24.60
CA ALA A 25 -12.21 -2.34 -23.18
C ALA A 25 -12.13 -3.82 -22.79
N GLN A 26 -11.09 -4.19 -22.05
CA GLN A 26 -10.92 -5.56 -21.57
C GLN A 26 -12.17 -5.97 -20.78
N VAL A 27 -12.70 -7.16 -21.04
CA VAL A 27 -13.88 -7.66 -20.32
C VAL A 27 -13.39 -8.50 -19.15
N PHE A 28 -13.97 -8.26 -17.97
CA PHE A 28 -13.63 -9.04 -16.78
C PHE A 28 -13.98 -10.52 -16.98
N ALA A 29 -13.03 -11.39 -16.64
CA ALA A 29 -13.22 -12.83 -16.57
C ALA A 29 -12.76 -13.32 -15.20
N PRO A 30 -13.60 -14.08 -14.46
CA PRO A 30 -13.24 -14.54 -13.13
C PRO A 30 -12.11 -15.57 -13.22
N PRO A 31 -11.05 -15.45 -12.40
CA PRO A 31 -9.90 -16.37 -12.41
C PRO A 31 -10.25 -17.77 -11.89
N SER A 32 -11.33 -17.92 -11.13
CA SER A 32 -11.84 -19.18 -10.58
C SER A 32 -13.36 -19.16 -10.42
N ARG A 33 -13.97 -20.27 -10.01
CA ARG A 33 -15.43 -20.36 -9.75
C ARG A 33 -15.88 -19.42 -8.64
N ASN A 34 -15.06 -19.26 -7.60
CA ASN A 34 -15.27 -18.29 -6.52
C ASN A 34 -13.90 -17.97 -5.87
N PRO A 35 -13.84 -16.95 -5.00
CA PRO A 35 -12.57 -16.45 -4.46
C PRO A 35 -11.81 -17.43 -3.55
N LEU A 36 -12.49 -18.48 -3.08
CA LEU A 36 -11.96 -19.46 -2.14
C LEU A 36 -11.63 -20.80 -2.81
N VAL A 37 -11.68 -20.86 -4.15
CA VAL A 37 -11.27 -22.03 -4.93
C VAL A 37 -9.94 -21.72 -5.59
N GLN A 38 -8.90 -22.47 -5.20
CA GLN A 38 -7.58 -22.33 -5.81
C GLN A 38 -7.62 -22.55 -7.33
N THR A 39 -6.76 -21.84 -8.05
CA THR A 39 -6.70 -21.87 -9.51
C THR A 39 -5.28 -21.59 -10.01
N ALA A 40 -4.94 -22.14 -11.18
CA ALA A 40 -3.68 -21.82 -11.87
C ALA A 40 -3.64 -20.36 -12.35
N ASN A 41 -4.80 -19.71 -12.50
CA ASN A 41 -4.88 -18.30 -12.88
C ASN A 41 -4.35 -17.36 -11.78
N TYR A 42 -4.32 -17.82 -10.51
CA TYR A 42 -3.69 -17.12 -9.39
C TYR A 42 -2.23 -17.52 -9.18
N THR A 43 -1.66 -18.30 -10.10
CA THR A 43 -0.31 -18.90 -10.07
C THR A 43 -0.21 -20.17 -9.23
N SER A 44 0.75 -20.27 -8.31
CA SER A 44 1.12 -21.49 -7.60
C SER A 44 0.00 -21.96 -6.67
N PHE A 45 -0.37 -23.24 -6.78
CA PHE A 45 -1.23 -23.88 -5.79
C PHE A 45 -0.47 -24.07 -4.48
N SER A 46 -1.19 -24.00 -3.37
CA SER A 46 -0.64 -24.24 -2.04
C SER A 46 -1.51 -25.23 -1.28
N ASN A 47 -0.92 -26.03 -0.41
CA ASN A 47 -1.64 -26.81 0.61
C ASN A 47 -1.27 -26.36 2.02
N HIS A 48 -0.46 -25.32 2.13
CA HIS A 48 -0.02 -24.75 3.39
C HIS A 48 -1.07 -23.73 3.87
N THR A 49 -1.21 -23.66 5.19
CA THR A 49 -2.05 -22.66 5.84
C THR A 49 -1.37 -22.17 7.11
N LEU A 50 -1.65 -20.92 7.47
CA LEU A 50 -1.21 -20.36 8.74
C LEU A 50 -1.89 -21.09 9.92
N ASN A 51 -1.34 -20.97 11.12
CA ASN A 51 -1.94 -21.52 12.34
C ASN A 51 -2.37 -20.42 13.32
N ASP A 52 -2.88 -19.31 12.77
CA ASP A 52 -3.22 -18.11 13.55
C ASP A 52 -4.63 -18.23 14.14
N LYS A 53 -4.78 -19.11 15.14
CA LYS A 53 -6.07 -19.33 15.82
C LYS A 53 -6.26 -18.44 17.05
N LYS A 54 -5.17 -17.88 17.58
CA LYS A 54 -5.21 -16.96 18.72
C LYS A 54 -5.69 -15.60 18.23
N VAL A 55 -6.68 -15.03 18.91
CA VAL A 55 -7.19 -13.68 18.66
C VAL A 55 -6.84 -12.78 19.84
N VAL A 56 -6.03 -11.77 19.59
CA VAL A 56 -5.77 -10.67 20.53
C VAL A 56 -6.88 -9.64 20.39
N LYS A 57 -7.77 -9.57 21.38
CA LYS A 57 -8.91 -8.64 21.34
C LYS A 57 -8.41 -7.19 21.26
N GLY A 58 -8.94 -6.45 20.28
CA GLY A 58 -8.75 -5.01 20.19
C GLY A 58 -9.82 -4.25 20.98
N LYS A 59 -9.65 -2.93 21.07
CA LYS A 59 -10.64 -2.05 21.74
C LYS A 59 -11.90 -1.85 20.90
N VAL A 60 -11.81 -1.96 19.57
CA VAL A 60 -12.89 -1.67 18.63
C VAL A 60 -13.06 -2.78 17.60
N PHE A 61 -11.95 -3.31 17.08
CA PHE A 61 -11.96 -4.43 16.13
C PHE A 61 -10.96 -5.51 16.52
N ASN A 62 -11.27 -6.75 16.17
CA ASN A 62 -10.40 -7.91 16.38
C ASN A 62 -9.59 -8.25 15.13
N ARG A 63 -10.03 -7.77 13.96
CA ARG A 63 -9.33 -7.94 12.69
C ARG A 63 -9.43 -6.67 11.86
N ILE A 64 -8.37 -6.34 11.14
CA ILE A 64 -8.36 -5.33 10.08
C ILE A 64 -7.89 -5.95 8.77
N ILE A 65 -8.66 -5.74 7.70
CA ILE A 65 -8.31 -6.14 6.32
C ILE A 65 -8.17 -4.87 5.49
N GLN A 66 -7.00 -4.61 4.95
CA GLN A 66 -6.75 -3.49 4.06
C GLN A 66 -6.68 -4.03 2.63
N VAL A 67 -7.58 -3.57 1.77
CA VAL A 67 -7.58 -3.90 0.34
C VAL A 67 -7.22 -2.62 -0.41
N TRP A 68 -6.06 -2.62 -1.04
CA TRP A 68 -5.58 -1.48 -1.83
C TRP A 68 -5.76 -1.81 -3.29
N LEU A 69 -6.61 -1.03 -3.95
CA LEU A 69 -6.60 -0.89 -5.40
C LEU A 69 -5.50 0.10 -5.76
N GLU A 70 -5.24 0.26 -7.04
CA GLU A 70 -4.23 1.19 -7.53
C GLU A 70 -4.82 2.59 -7.72
N ASN A 71 -4.53 3.29 -8.81
CA ASN A 71 -4.64 4.73 -8.87
C ASN A 71 -5.92 5.11 -9.62
N THR A 72 -6.78 5.87 -8.96
CA THR A 72 -8.03 6.36 -9.57
C THR A 72 -8.50 7.59 -8.81
N ASP A 73 -8.94 8.61 -9.56
CA ASP A 73 -9.54 9.79 -8.95
C ASP A 73 -10.80 9.45 -8.15
N PHE A 74 -10.95 10.07 -6.97
CA PHE A 74 -12.08 9.83 -6.05
C PHE A 74 -13.45 9.81 -6.77
N GLU A 75 -13.71 10.80 -7.61
CA GLU A 75 -15.01 10.95 -8.28
C GLU A 75 -15.23 9.87 -9.35
N THR A 76 -14.16 9.40 -9.99
CA THR A 76 -14.22 8.28 -10.94
C THR A 76 -14.59 7.00 -10.22
N ALA A 77 -13.93 6.68 -9.10
CA ALA A 77 -14.28 5.54 -8.25
C ALA A 77 -15.74 5.60 -7.77
N ALA A 78 -16.14 6.77 -7.25
CA ALA A 78 -17.49 7.01 -6.73
C ALA A 78 -18.60 6.91 -7.80
N SER A 79 -18.27 6.98 -9.09
CA SER A 79 -19.25 6.98 -10.18
C SER A 79 -19.78 5.60 -10.57
N THR A 80 -19.22 4.52 -10.02
CA THR A 80 -19.61 3.16 -10.40
C THR A 80 -20.64 2.56 -9.43
N PRO A 81 -21.66 1.80 -9.90
CA PRO A 81 -22.71 1.26 -9.03
C PRO A 81 -22.21 0.36 -7.89
N ILE A 82 -21.09 -0.35 -8.09
CA ILE A 82 -20.52 -1.22 -7.04
C ILE A 82 -19.94 -0.38 -5.89
N PHE A 83 -19.23 0.71 -6.19
CA PHE A 83 -18.66 1.56 -5.16
C PHE A 83 -19.74 2.38 -4.44
N GLU A 84 -20.77 2.83 -5.16
CA GLU A 84 -21.97 3.44 -4.56
C GLU A 84 -22.64 2.48 -3.55
N ALA A 85 -22.91 1.25 -3.96
CA ALA A 85 -23.54 0.24 -3.11
C ALA A 85 -22.66 -0.21 -1.93
N LEU A 86 -21.33 -0.16 -2.08
CA LEU A 86 -20.40 -0.40 -0.98
C LEU A 86 -20.42 0.74 0.02
N ALA A 87 -20.48 2.00 -0.44
CA ALA A 87 -20.51 3.17 0.43
C ALA A 87 -21.71 3.15 1.41
N GLU A 88 -22.86 2.63 0.98
CA GLU A 88 -24.05 2.45 1.83
C GLU A 88 -23.83 1.47 2.99
N GLN A 89 -22.83 0.59 2.91
CA GLN A 89 -22.56 -0.45 3.91
C GLN A 89 -21.55 -0.02 4.98
N GLY A 90 -20.88 1.12 4.82
CA GLY A 90 -19.77 1.56 5.67
C GLY A 90 -19.76 3.06 5.96
N ILE A 91 -18.59 3.58 6.29
CA ILE A 91 -18.32 5.01 6.47
C ILE A 91 -17.39 5.45 5.35
N LEU A 92 -17.88 6.30 4.45
CA LEU A 92 -17.06 6.88 3.38
C LEU A 92 -16.14 7.95 3.97
N LEU A 93 -14.83 7.76 3.85
CA LEU A 93 -13.81 8.70 4.34
C LEU A 93 -13.54 9.73 3.24
N THR A 94 -14.26 10.85 3.25
CA THR A 94 -14.30 11.82 2.14
C THR A 94 -13.09 12.76 2.09
N ASN A 95 -12.22 12.70 3.09
CA ASN A 95 -10.98 13.47 3.18
C ASN A 95 -9.78 12.55 3.49
N TYR A 96 -9.78 11.36 2.88
CA TYR A 96 -8.64 10.46 2.91
C TYR A 96 -7.69 10.77 1.74
N ASN A 97 -6.43 11.03 2.05
CA ASN A 97 -5.42 11.40 1.08
C ASN A 97 -4.29 10.37 1.03
N SER A 98 -3.82 10.05 -0.16
CA SER A 98 -2.52 9.44 -0.33
C SER A 98 -1.41 10.45 0.05
N LEU A 99 -0.14 10.05 0.01
CA LEU A 99 0.96 10.83 0.59
C LEU A 99 1.84 11.52 -0.45
N THR A 100 2.00 10.90 -1.61
CA THR A 100 2.82 11.40 -2.73
C THR A 100 2.49 10.61 -3.99
N HIS A 101 3.20 10.92 -5.09
CA HIS A 101 3.31 10.05 -6.26
C HIS A 101 4.78 9.69 -6.51
N PRO A 102 5.08 8.49 -7.04
CA PRO A 102 4.15 7.43 -7.48
C PRO A 102 3.73 6.48 -6.34
N SER A 103 3.19 5.30 -6.71
CA SER A 103 2.67 4.21 -5.88
C SER A 103 3.60 3.74 -4.75
N GLU A 104 4.82 3.27 -5.05
CA GLU A 104 5.70 2.57 -4.07
C GLU A 104 5.93 3.36 -2.75
N PRO A 105 6.20 4.68 -2.79
CA PRO A 105 6.24 5.52 -1.58
C PRO A 105 5.04 5.35 -0.64
N ASN A 106 3.82 5.25 -1.16
CA ASN A 106 2.59 5.16 -0.35
C ASN A 106 2.51 3.82 0.39
N TYR A 107 2.86 2.73 -0.30
CA TYR A 107 2.97 1.39 0.26
C TYR A 107 4.06 1.33 1.36
N VAL A 108 5.23 1.92 1.11
CA VAL A 108 6.33 2.00 2.10
C VAL A 108 5.89 2.80 3.33
N ALA A 109 5.26 3.95 3.13
CA ALA A 109 4.81 4.84 4.18
C ALA A 109 3.71 4.23 5.07
N ALA A 110 2.76 3.49 4.50
CA ALA A 110 1.70 2.83 5.27
C ALA A 110 2.24 1.79 6.27
N ILE A 111 3.38 1.16 5.95
CA ILE A 111 4.01 0.12 6.76
C ILE A 111 5.07 0.68 7.71
N GLY A 112 5.89 1.60 7.23
CA GLY A 112 7.04 2.16 7.95
C GLY A 112 6.77 3.49 8.63
N GLY A 113 5.65 4.16 8.36
CA GLY A 113 5.40 5.50 8.89
C GLY A 113 6.28 6.60 8.28
N ASP A 114 6.96 6.31 7.16
CA ASP A 114 7.77 7.24 6.36
C ASP A 114 8.04 6.60 4.98
N PHE A 115 8.12 7.37 3.91
CA PHE A 115 8.57 6.91 2.58
C PHE A 115 10.07 7.19 2.33
N PHE A 116 10.78 7.77 3.30
CA PHE A 116 12.24 7.92 3.31
C PHE A 116 12.80 8.66 2.08
N GLY A 117 12.04 9.63 1.58
CA GLY A 117 12.36 10.43 0.39
C GLY A 117 12.26 9.68 -0.94
N MET A 118 11.67 8.48 -0.95
CA MET A 118 11.32 7.78 -2.19
C MET A 118 10.38 8.65 -3.04
N HIS A 119 10.63 8.67 -4.36
CA HIS A 119 9.92 9.51 -5.33
C HIS A 119 9.82 8.85 -6.71
N ASP A 120 10.08 7.54 -6.78
CA ASP A 120 9.97 6.71 -7.98
C ASP A 120 9.67 5.25 -7.56
N ASP A 121 9.38 4.40 -8.55
CA ASP A 121 9.07 2.97 -8.39
C ASP A 121 10.27 2.06 -8.75
N ASN A 122 11.50 2.55 -8.55
CA ASN A 122 12.68 1.71 -8.76
C ASN A 122 12.74 0.58 -7.71
N MET A 123 13.51 -0.46 -7.99
CA MET A 123 13.63 -1.57 -7.05
C MET A 123 14.44 -1.17 -5.81
N TYR A 124 13.78 -0.89 -4.68
CA TYR A 124 14.44 -0.58 -3.41
C TYR A 124 14.37 -1.71 -2.37
N HIS A 125 15.25 -1.65 -1.38
CA HIS A 125 15.11 -2.39 -0.13
C HIS A 125 15.41 -1.50 1.08
N ILE A 126 14.82 -1.83 2.23
CA ILE A 126 14.95 -1.05 3.47
C ILE A 126 15.64 -1.92 4.52
N PRO A 127 16.71 -1.43 5.19
CA PRO A 127 17.55 -2.26 6.05
C PRO A 127 16.80 -2.83 7.25
N SER A 128 17.30 -3.97 7.75
CA SER A 128 16.66 -4.76 8.78
C SER A 128 16.59 -4.11 10.17
N ASN A 129 17.24 -2.96 10.37
CA ASN A 129 17.17 -2.18 11.62
C ASN A 129 16.06 -1.11 11.61
N ILE A 130 15.29 -1.01 10.53
CA ILE A 130 14.13 -0.12 10.42
C ILE A 130 12.86 -0.87 10.85
N THR A 131 12.19 -0.35 11.88
CA THR A 131 10.92 -0.89 12.39
C THR A 131 9.75 -0.62 11.45
N THR A 132 8.78 -1.54 11.47
CA THR A 132 7.53 -1.52 10.69
C THR A 132 6.33 -1.84 11.58
N VAL A 133 5.12 -1.74 11.03
CA VAL A 133 3.89 -2.21 11.69
C VAL A 133 3.99 -3.66 12.16
N VAL A 134 4.72 -4.53 11.45
CA VAL A 134 4.92 -5.94 11.85
C VAL A 134 5.58 -6.04 13.22
N ASP A 135 6.59 -5.21 13.51
CA ASP A 135 7.25 -5.21 14.80
C ASP A 135 6.30 -4.78 15.93
N LEU A 136 5.39 -3.84 15.65
CA LEU A 136 4.38 -3.39 16.60
C LEU A 136 3.31 -4.46 16.88
N LEU A 137 2.92 -5.20 15.86
CA LEU A 137 1.95 -6.30 15.97
C LEU A 137 2.54 -7.48 16.75
N GLU A 138 3.79 -7.84 16.45
CA GLU A 138 4.50 -8.94 17.12
C GLU A 138 4.82 -8.63 18.60
N ASP A 139 5.09 -7.37 18.97
CA ASP A 139 5.23 -6.94 20.39
C ASP A 139 3.96 -7.21 21.24
N LYS A 140 2.83 -7.52 20.59
CA LYS A 140 1.54 -7.83 21.21
C LYS A 140 0.94 -9.18 20.78
N ASP A 141 1.71 -10.05 20.14
CA ASP A 141 1.26 -11.34 19.59
C ASP A 141 0.07 -11.24 18.61
N ILE A 142 -0.08 -10.12 17.89
CA ILE A 142 -1.15 -9.95 16.90
C ILE A 142 -0.70 -10.56 15.58
N SER A 143 -1.46 -11.54 15.08
CA SER A 143 -1.12 -12.22 13.84
C SER A 143 -1.31 -11.32 12.62
N TRP A 144 -0.43 -11.46 11.63
CA TRP A 144 -0.43 -10.62 10.43
C TRP A 144 -0.09 -11.43 9.17
N ALA A 145 -0.58 -11.03 7.99
CA ALA A 145 -0.06 -11.51 6.71
C ALA A 145 -0.37 -10.50 5.61
N THR A 146 0.32 -10.62 4.47
CA THR A 146 -0.11 -9.99 3.22
C THR A 146 -0.52 -11.03 2.21
N TYR A 147 -1.45 -10.66 1.34
CA TYR A 147 -1.94 -11.49 0.26
C TYR A 147 -1.85 -10.73 -1.05
N GLN A 148 -1.12 -11.27 -2.01
CA GLN A 148 -0.77 -10.59 -3.26
C GLN A 148 -1.28 -11.43 -4.43
N GLU A 149 -2.11 -10.84 -5.27
CA GLU A 149 -2.66 -11.53 -6.42
C GLU A 149 -1.57 -11.75 -7.49
N ASN A 150 -1.54 -12.94 -8.08
CA ASN A 150 -0.56 -13.34 -9.10
C ASN A 150 0.92 -13.23 -8.70
N MET A 151 1.23 -13.07 -7.41
CA MET A 151 2.59 -13.24 -6.91
C MET A 151 3.03 -14.69 -7.12
N ALA A 152 4.19 -14.90 -7.75
CA ALA A 152 4.62 -16.21 -8.25
C ALA A 152 4.62 -17.33 -7.20
N ALA A 153 5.05 -17.00 -5.99
CA ALA A 153 5.10 -17.87 -4.81
C ALA A 153 5.20 -16.98 -3.55
N ASP A 154 4.98 -17.58 -2.37
CA ASP A 154 5.21 -16.89 -1.09
C ASP A 154 6.59 -16.22 -1.06
N ALA A 155 6.63 -14.97 -0.58
CA ALA A 155 7.82 -14.13 -0.54
C ALA A 155 8.57 -13.97 -1.88
N PHE A 156 7.87 -13.99 -3.03
CA PHE A 156 8.51 -13.70 -4.31
C PHE A 156 9.14 -12.30 -4.30
N TYR A 157 10.47 -12.26 -4.41
CA TYR A 157 11.27 -11.03 -4.30
C TYR A 157 11.50 -10.32 -5.64
N GLY A 158 11.15 -10.96 -6.77
CA GLY A 158 11.40 -10.43 -8.10
C GLY A 158 10.60 -9.16 -8.39
N PHE A 159 11.11 -8.34 -9.31
CA PHE A 159 10.52 -7.03 -9.63
C PHE A 159 9.12 -7.13 -10.24
N THR A 160 8.91 -8.05 -11.18
CA THR A 160 7.61 -8.36 -11.78
C THR A 160 7.45 -9.86 -11.99
N PHE A 161 6.20 -10.32 -12.12
CA PHE A 161 5.91 -11.68 -12.54
C PHE A 161 4.83 -11.69 -13.62
N SER A 162 5.16 -12.28 -14.76
CA SER A 162 4.22 -12.51 -15.85
C SER A 162 3.63 -13.91 -15.81
N ALA A 163 2.31 -14.00 -15.98
CA ALA A 163 1.57 -15.27 -16.03
C ALA A 163 0.68 -15.34 -17.28
N PRO A 164 0.20 -16.53 -17.69
CA PRO A 164 -0.74 -16.67 -18.80
C PRO A 164 -1.94 -15.73 -18.62
N ASN A 165 -2.32 -15.02 -19.69
CA ASN A 165 -3.36 -14.01 -19.62
C ASN A 165 -4.74 -14.66 -19.47
N TYR A 166 -5.31 -14.65 -18.26
CA TYR A 166 -6.61 -15.30 -18.02
C TYR A 166 -7.80 -14.49 -18.54
N ALA A 167 -7.61 -13.21 -18.86
CA ALA A 167 -8.63 -12.36 -19.49
C ALA A 167 -8.61 -12.46 -21.02
N SER A 168 -7.48 -12.87 -21.61
CA SER A 168 -7.31 -13.11 -23.04
C SER A 168 -6.34 -14.27 -23.27
N PRO A 169 -6.81 -15.54 -23.21
CA PRO A 169 -5.95 -16.72 -23.23
C PRO A 169 -5.07 -16.87 -24.47
N ASP A 170 -5.47 -16.27 -25.59
CA ASP A 170 -4.72 -16.29 -26.85
C ASP A 170 -3.62 -15.19 -26.93
N SER A 171 -3.55 -14.31 -25.93
CA SER A 171 -2.54 -13.25 -25.83
C SER A 171 -1.26 -13.72 -25.14
N ALA A 172 -0.18 -12.95 -25.32
CA ALA A 172 1.07 -13.17 -24.59
C ALA A 172 0.86 -13.11 -23.06
N PRO A 173 1.75 -13.75 -22.26
CA PRO A 173 1.73 -13.61 -20.81
C PRO A 173 1.71 -12.15 -20.36
N TYR A 174 0.96 -11.86 -19.30
CA TYR A 174 0.74 -10.51 -18.80
C TYR A 174 1.46 -10.29 -17.47
N PRO A 175 2.13 -9.13 -17.24
CA PRO A 175 2.84 -8.81 -16.00
C PRO A 175 1.89 -8.47 -14.86
N TYR A 176 1.13 -9.46 -14.38
CA TYR A 176 0.10 -9.25 -13.37
C TYR A 176 0.63 -8.75 -12.02
N TYR A 177 1.80 -9.21 -11.59
CA TYR A 177 2.38 -8.82 -10.31
C TYR A 177 3.55 -7.86 -10.50
N VAL A 178 3.57 -6.81 -9.68
CA VAL A 178 4.68 -5.87 -9.54
C VAL A 178 5.06 -5.74 -8.07
N ARG A 179 6.36 -5.70 -7.78
CA ARG A 179 6.89 -5.68 -6.41
C ARG A 179 6.50 -4.42 -5.65
N LYS A 180 6.38 -3.29 -6.35
CA LYS A 180 6.06 -1.97 -5.78
C LYS A 180 4.75 -1.95 -4.97
N HIS A 181 3.78 -2.82 -5.26
CA HIS A 181 2.50 -2.90 -4.54
C HIS A 181 2.51 -3.93 -3.37
N ASN A 182 3.65 -4.57 -3.10
CA ASN A 182 3.82 -5.53 -2.01
C ASN A 182 4.72 -4.92 -0.92
N PRO A 183 4.18 -4.13 0.03
CA PRO A 183 5.03 -3.28 0.86
C PRO A 183 5.99 -4.07 1.77
N LEU A 184 5.57 -5.23 2.27
CA LEU A 184 6.38 -5.98 3.24
C LEU A 184 7.62 -6.65 2.61
N ILE A 185 7.60 -6.93 1.31
CA ILE A 185 8.76 -7.51 0.62
C ILE A 185 9.92 -6.51 0.49
N ILE A 186 9.63 -5.21 0.63
CA ILE A 186 10.59 -4.10 0.53
C ILE A 186 11.47 -4.01 1.79
N TYR A 187 10.96 -4.43 2.95
CA TYR A 187 11.68 -4.36 4.22
C TYR A 187 12.49 -5.63 4.47
N ASP A 188 13.82 -5.51 4.60
CA ASP A 188 14.72 -6.64 4.87
C ASP A 188 14.43 -7.29 6.22
N ALA A 189 13.92 -6.52 7.19
CA ALA A 189 13.46 -7.03 8.49
C ALA A 189 12.33 -8.10 8.37
N ILE A 190 11.74 -8.23 7.18
CA ILE A 190 10.64 -9.15 6.88
C ILE A 190 11.05 -10.11 5.77
N SER A 191 11.49 -9.58 4.62
CA SER A 191 11.82 -10.41 3.45
C SER A 191 13.05 -11.29 3.65
N GLN A 192 13.98 -10.90 4.53
CA GLN A 192 15.19 -11.67 4.86
C GLN A 192 15.05 -12.50 6.14
N ASP A 193 13.91 -12.43 6.83
CA ASP A 193 13.58 -13.30 7.96
C ASP A 193 12.71 -14.46 7.46
N ALA A 194 13.20 -15.70 7.60
CA ALA A 194 12.55 -16.86 7.00
C ALA A 194 11.14 -17.15 7.52
N ASP A 195 10.81 -16.76 8.76
CA ASP A 195 9.49 -17.00 9.35
C ASP A 195 8.52 -15.87 9.02
N ARG A 196 8.99 -14.62 9.01
CA ARG A 196 8.20 -13.48 8.55
C ARG A 196 7.93 -13.54 7.04
N ALA A 197 8.90 -13.94 6.22
CA ALA A 197 8.75 -14.06 4.77
C ALA A 197 7.60 -14.98 4.35
N LYS A 198 7.37 -16.10 5.05
CA LYS A 198 6.24 -17.05 4.81
C LYS A 198 4.86 -16.41 4.99
N ARG A 199 4.79 -15.22 5.59
CA ARG A 199 3.56 -14.45 5.82
C ARG A 199 3.30 -13.41 4.72
N ILE A 200 4.14 -13.36 3.68
CA ILE A 200 3.89 -12.67 2.41
C ILE A 200 3.36 -13.73 1.43
N ARG A 201 2.05 -13.78 1.22
CA ARG A 201 1.34 -14.95 0.70
C ARG A 201 0.63 -14.69 -0.63
N THR A 202 0.36 -15.75 -1.39
CA THR A 202 -0.41 -15.67 -2.66
C THR A 202 -1.93 -15.63 -2.43
N PHE A 203 -2.73 -15.39 -3.47
CA PHE A 203 -4.19 -15.52 -3.39
C PHE A 203 -4.69 -16.97 -3.24
N ASN A 204 -3.93 -17.97 -3.72
CA ASN A 204 -4.25 -19.37 -3.44
C ASN A 204 -4.06 -19.70 -1.95
N ASP A 205 -3.07 -19.09 -1.30
CA ASP A 205 -2.88 -19.15 0.15
C ASP A 205 -3.98 -18.42 0.93
N PHE A 206 -4.44 -17.26 0.44
CA PHE A 206 -5.62 -16.58 1.00
C PHE A 206 -6.82 -17.51 1.03
N ALA A 207 -7.15 -18.15 -0.11
CA ALA A 207 -8.24 -19.10 -0.20
C ALA A 207 -8.11 -20.24 0.83
N ASN A 208 -6.90 -20.79 1.00
CA ASN A 208 -6.64 -21.83 1.99
C ASN A 208 -6.81 -21.34 3.43
N ASP A 209 -6.26 -20.17 3.76
CA ASP A 209 -6.33 -19.61 5.11
C ASP A 209 -7.78 -19.26 5.50
N VAL A 210 -8.60 -18.78 4.55
CA VAL A 210 -10.04 -18.61 4.76
C VAL A 210 -10.72 -19.96 4.99
N VAL A 211 -10.50 -20.94 4.10
CA VAL A 211 -11.18 -22.24 4.18
C VAL A 211 -10.87 -22.96 5.48
N ASN A 212 -9.63 -22.84 5.98
CA ASN A 212 -9.18 -23.45 7.24
C ASN A 212 -9.50 -22.61 8.49
N GLY A 213 -10.03 -21.39 8.33
CA GLY A 213 -10.37 -20.52 9.45
C GLY A 213 -9.16 -19.99 10.21
N THR A 214 -8.06 -19.73 9.50
CA THR A 214 -6.74 -19.35 10.04
C THR A 214 -6.28 -17.98 9.55
N LEU A 215 -7.18 -17.18 8.97
CA LEU A 215 -6.90 -15.80 8.58
C LEU A 215 -6.34 -14.99 9.77
N PRO A 216 -5.23 -14.25 9.59
CA PRO A 216 -4.65 -13.39 10.61
C PRO A 216 -5.56 -12.25 11.08
N GLN A 217 -5.08 -11.45 12.05
CA GLN A 217 -5.80 -10.28 12.56
C GLN A 217 -5.46 -9.00 11.79
N TRP A 218 -4.26 -8.85 11.25
CA TRP A 218 -3.90 -7.75 10.35
C TRP A 218 -3.61 -8.30 8.96
N LEU A 219 -4.34 -7.83 7.96
CA LEU A 219 -4.18 -8.25 6.58
C LEU A 219 -3.95 -7.05 5.68
N PHE A 220 -3.05 -7.20 4.72
CA PHE A 220 -2.88 -6.29 3.59
C PHE A 220 -3.03 -7.06 2.30
N VAL A 221 -3.96 -6.65 1.44
CA VAL A 221 -4.33 -7.35 0.23
C VAL A 221 -4.17 -6.41 -0.96
N THR A 222 -3.44 -6.88 -1.97
CA THR A 222 -3.27 -6.14 -3.23
C THR A 222 -3.73 -7.04 -4.38
N PRO A 223 -4.76 -6.64 -5.15
CA PRO A 223 -5.07 -7.26 -6.43
C PRO A 223 -3.95 -7.04 -7.45
N ASN A 224 -4.05 -7.71 -8.59
CA ASN A 224 -3.05 -7.61 -9.65
C ASN A 224 -3.29 -6.37 -10.52
N MET A 225 -2.32 -6.05 -11.38
CA MET A 225 -2.30 -4.87 -12.28
C MET A 225 -3.54 -4.67 -13.17
N VAL A 226 -4.38 -5.70 -13.36
CA VAL A 226 -5.63 -5.55 -14.11
C VAL A 226 -6.85 -5.46 -13.20
N ASN A 227 -6.83 -6.06 -12.02
CA ASN A 227 -7.95 -6.08 -11.08
C ASN A 227 -7.94 -4.90 -10.10
N ASP A 228 -6.79 -4.23 -9.96
CA ASP A 228 -6.58 -3.06 -9.10
C ASP A 228 -6.93 -1.72 -9.77
N ALA A 229 -7.39 -1.74 -11.03
CA ALA A 229 -7.67 -0.58 -11.89
C ALA A 229 -6.45 0.14 -12.50
N HIS A 230 -5.21 -0.38 -12.37
CA HIS A 230 -4.03 0.26 -12.98
C HIS A 230 -4.04 0.19 -14.52
N ASP A 231 -4.08 -1.03 -15.08
CA ASP A 231 -4.00 -1.25 -16.53
C ASP A 231 -5.38 -1.49 -17.19
N THR A 232 -6.45 -1.34 -16.41
CA THR A 232 -7.84 -1.47 -16.85
C THR A 232 -8.67 -0.25 -16.40
N THR A 233 -9.99 -0.37 -16.37
CA THR A 233 -10.89 0.70 -15.94
C THR A 233 -11.45 0.43 -14.56
N ILE A 234 -11.99 1.47 -13.94
CA ILE A 234 -12.74 1.33 -12.69
C ILE A 234 -13.92 0.35 -12.81
N ASP A 235 -14.55 0.21 -13.98
CA ASP A 235 -15.62 -0.77 -14.22
C ASP A 235 -15.11 -2.22 -14.19
N PHE A 236 -13.86 -2.44 -14.64
CA PHE A 236 -13.22 -3.74 -14.56
C PHE A 236 -12.91 -4.10 -13.10
N ALA A 237 -12.34 -3.17 -12.34
CA ALA A 237 -12.11 -3.34 -10.90
C ALA A 237 -13.42 -3.51 -10.13
N ALA A 238 -14.49 -2.79 -10.48
CA ALA A 238 -15.82 -2.99 -9.91
C ALA A 238 -16.36 -4.41 -10.17
N SER A 239 -16.15 -4.95 -11.37
CA SER A 239 -16.51 -6.34 -11.71
C SER A 239 -15.67 -7.34 -10.92
N PHE A 240 -14.38 -7.08 -10.73
CA PHE A 240 -13.52 -7.87 -9.86
C PHE A 240 -13.99 -7.83 -8.41
N LEU A 241 -14.32 -6.66 -7.84
CA LEU A 241 -14.86 -6.54 -6.48
C LEU A 241 -16.20 -7.27 -6.34
N GLN A 242 -17.06 -7.23 -7.35
CA GLN A 242 -18.30 -7.99 -7.35
C GLN A 242 -18.05 -9.51 -7.23
N TYR A 243 -17.03 -10.01 -7.92
CA TYR A 243 -16.62 -11.42 -7.88
C TYR A 243 -15.87 -11.80 -6.60
N TRP A 244 -14.85 -11.02 -6.24
CA TRP A 244 -13.88 -11.35 -5.20
C TRP A 244 -14.33 -10.85 -3.83
N PHE A 245 -14.73 -9.58 -3.73
CA PHE A 245 -14.91 -8.92 -2.45
C PHE A 245 -16.30 -9.13 -1.85
N LEU A 246 -17.38 -8.98 -2.62
CA LEU A 246 -18.75 -9.06 -2.09
C LEU A 246 -19.07 -10.41 -1.42
N PRO A 247 -18.70 -11.58 -1.98
CA PRO A 247 -18.92 -12.85 -1.28
C PRO A 247 -18.18 -12.91 0.06
N LEU A 248 -16.96 -12.36 0.15
CA LEU A 248 -16.15 -12.36 1.37
C LEU A 248 -16.74 -11.46 2.46
N LEU A 249 -17.47 -10.39 2.11
CA LEU A 249 -18.19 -9.56 3.08
C LEU A 249 -19.29 -10.35 3.82
N THR A 250 -19.81 -11.41 3.20
CA THR A 250 -20.84 -12.28 3.79
C THR A 250 -20.27 -13.52 4.48
N ASP A 251 -18.98 -13.81 4.30
CA ASP A 251 -18.33 -14.98 4.87
C ASP A 251 -17.86 -14.68 6.31
N PRO A 252 -18.40 -15.35 7.34
CA PRO A 252 -18.01 -15.10 8.74
C PRO A 252 -16.55 -15.49 9.04
N ARG A 253 -15.88 -16.25 8.17
CA ARG A 253 -14.45 -16.57 8.31
C ARG A 253 -13.58 -15.35 7.97
N VAL A 254 -14.07 -14.47 7.10
CA VAL A 254 -13.41 -13.23 6.69
C VAL A 254 -13.94 -12.06 7.51
N ASN A 255 -15.24 -11.78 7.40
CA ASN A 255 -15.94 -10.65 8.03
C ASN A 255 -16.73 -11.12 9.26
N GLY A 256 -16.06 -11.88 10.14
CA GLY A 256 -16.60 -12.34 11.42
C GLY A 256 -16.71 -11.22 12.45
N GLU A 257 -16.96 -11.54 13.72
CA GLU A 257 -17.18 -10.54 14.79
C GLU A 257 -16.05 -9.49 14.91
N ASP A 258 -16.44 -8.21 14.92
CA ASP A 258 -15.57 -7.03 14.99
C ASP A 258 -14.44 -7.01 13.95
N THR A 259 -14.76 -7.26 12.68
CA THR A 259 -13.84 -7.09 11.55
C THR A 259 -13.99 -5.69 10.96
N LEU A 260 -12.90 -4.94 10.93
CA LEU A 260 -12.77 -3.71 10.14
C LEU A 260 -12.18 -4.08 8.78
N ILE A 261 -12.75 -3.52 7.72
CA ILE A 261 -12.20 -3.61 6.37
C ILE A 261 -12.00 -2.17 5.89
N LEU A 262 -10.84 -1.91 5.29
CA LEU A 262 -10.50 -0.66 4.64
C LEU A 262 -10.32 -0.96 3.14
N LEU A 263 -11.24 -0.48 2.31
CA LEU A 263 -11.09 -0.51 0.84
C LEU A 263 -10.64 0.87 0.39
N THR A 264 -9.50 0.95 -0.29
CA THR A 264 -8.86 2.23 -0.66
C THR A 264 -8.06 2.09 -1.96
N PHE A 265 -7.48 3.20 -2.41
CA PHE A 265 -6.59 3.33 -3.57
C PHE A 265 -5.24 3.84 -3.06
N ASP A 266 -4.15 3.50 -3.72
CA ASP A 266 -2.79 3.89 -3.29
C ASP A 266 -2.47 5.36 -3.61
N GLU A 267 -3.05 5.91 -4.67
CA GLU A 267 -3.03 7.32 -5.05
C GLU A 267 -4.17 7.66 -6.01
N ASN A 268 -4.32 8.94 -6.37
CA ASN A 268 -5.23 9.35 -7.44
C ASN A 268 -4.53 9.28 -8.81
N GLU A 269 -5.29 9.39 -9.90
CA GLU A 269 -4.74 9.41 -11.26
C GLU A 269 -4.15 10.80 -11.57
N THR A 270 -4.85 11.85 -11.13
CA THR A 270 -4.51 13.23 -11.49
C THR A 270 -3.50 13.85 -10.53
N ALA A 271 -2.21 13.73 -10.83
CA ALA A 271 -1.12 14.29 -10.01
C ALA A 271 -1.15 15.83 -9.81
N THR A 272 -1.94 16.56 -10.59
CA THR A 272 -2.04 18.04 -10.49
C THR A 272 -3.06 18.54 -9.46
N ILE A 273 -3.89 17.66 -8.92
CA ILE A 273 -4.87 17.97 -7.86
C ILE A 273 -4.45 17.30 -6.55
N GLN A 274 -5.04 17.72 -5.42
CA GLN A 274 -4.77 17.07 -4.14
C GLN A 274 -5.00 15.57 -4.25
N ASN A 275 -4.06 14.78 -3.69
CA ASN A 275 -4.01 13.33 -3.83
C ASN A 275 -5.05 12.63 -2.94
N ARG A 276 -6.34 12.94 -3.17
CA ARG A 276 -7.50 12.45 -2.43
C ARG A 276 -8.04 11.19 -3.11
N VAL A 277 -8.15 10.11 -2.34
CA VAL A 277 -8.55 8.79 -2.83
C VAL A 277 -9.86 8.32 -2.22
N TRP A 278 -10.68 7.62 -3.00
CA TRP A 278 -11.90 7.02 -2.48
C TRP A 278 -11.55 5.99 -1.43
N THR A 279 -12.10 6.10 -0.23
CA THR A 279 -11.77 5.20 0.87
C THR A 279 -12.99 4.88 1.72
N LEU A 280 -13.22 3.60 1.98
CA LEU A 280 -14.37 3.12 2.73
C LEU A 280 -13.91 2.26 3.92
N ALA A 281 -14.35 2.65 5.12
CA ALA A 281 -14.31 1.79 6.30
C ALA A 281 -15.62 0.98 6.39
N LEU A 282 -15.54 -0.34 6.26
CA LEU A 282 -16.69 -1.26 6.29
C LEU A 282 -16.41 -2.49 7.15
N GLY A 283 -17.36 -3.43 7.18
CA GLY A 283 -17.28 -4.66 7.96
C GLY A 283 -18.14 -4.66 9.23
N THR A 284 -18.06 -5.73 10.00
CA THR A 284 -18.87 -5.94 11.21
C THR A 284 -18.46 -5.03 12.37
N ALA A 285 -17.24 -4.49 12.39
CA ALA A 285 -16.79 -3.54 13.40
C ALA A 285 -17.46 -2.15 13.26
N ILE A 286 -18.03 -1.83 12.09
CA ILE A 286 -18.72 -0.56 11.87
C ILE A 286 -20.06 -0.55 12.63
N PRO A 287 -20.27 0.39 13.57
CA PRO A 287 -21.54 0.54 14.26
C PRO A 287 -22.68 0.73 13.25
N LEU A 288 -23.80 0.02 13.44
CA LEU A 288 -24.96 0.09 12.52
C LEU A 288 -25.43 1.53 12.24
N LYS A 289 -25.39 2.40 13.26
CA LYS A 289 -25.77 3.82 13.15
C LYS A 289 -24.84 4.67 12.26
N LEU A 290 -23.67 4.16 11.91
CA LEU A 290 -22.68 4.85 11.07
C LEU A 290 -22.62 4.29 9.64
N ARG A 291 -23.34 3.21 9.32
CA ARG A 291 -23.39 2.68 7.95
C ARG A 291 -24.14 3.65 7.03
N GLY A 292 -23.60 3.87 5.83
CA GLY A 292 -24.11 4.85 4.87
C GLY A 292 -23.82 6.30 5.25
N THR A 293 -22.87 6.54 6.16
CA THR A 293 -22.46 7.89 6.55
C THR A 293 -21.10 8.25 5.94
N ALA A 294 -20.68 9.50 6.13
CA ALA A 294 -19.39 10.00 5.70
C ALA A 294 -18.61 10.63 6.87
N ASP A 295 -17.29 10.60 6.79
CA ASP A 295 -16.36 11.26 7.72
C ASP A 295 -15.38 12.13 6.94
N ASP A 296 -15.35 13.43 7.25
CA ASP A 296 -14.54 14.47 6.59
C ASP A 296 -13.23 14.78 7.33
N THR A 297 -12.91 14.04 8.39
CA THR A 297 -11.63 14.13 9.09
C THR A 297 -10.48 13.89 8.12
N LEU A 298 -9.44 14.71 8.19
CA LEU A 298 -8.24 14.52 7.38
C LEU A 298 -7.55 13.23 7.77
N TYR A 299 -7.53 12.27 6.85
CA TYR A 299 -6.79 11.02 6.98
C TYR A 299 -5.74 10.91 5.89
N THR A 300 -4.70 10.14 6.18
CA THR A 300 -3.74 9.70 5.16
C THR A 300 -3.46 8.21 5.25
N HIS A 301 -2.57 7.65 4.41
CA HIS A 301 -2.08 6.28 4.64
C HIS A 301 -1.43 6.09 6.02
N TYR A 302 -0.93 7.14 6.69
CA TYR A 302 -0.50 7.04 8.10
C TYR A 302 -1.65 6.86 9.09
N SER A 303 -2.88 7.21 8.70
CA SER A 303 -4.09 7.04 9.51
C SER A 303 -4.49 5.57 9.66
N SER A 304 -4.21 4.71 8.68
CA SER A 304 -4.46 3.27 8.86
C SER A 304 -3.53 2.68 9.94
N LEU A 305 -2.25 3.06 9.92
CA LEU A 305 -1.25 2.65 10.91
C LEU A 305 -1.59 3.16 12.32
N SER A 306 -1.85 4.45 12.48
CA SER A 306 -2.21 5.02 13.79
C SER A 306 -3.54 4.45 14.31
N THR A 307 -4.50 4.13 13.43
CA THR A 307 -5.75 3.45 13.83
C THR A 307 -5.49 2.04 14.38
N VAL A 308 -4.60 1.27 13.75
CA VAL A 308 -4.14 -0.04 14.26
C VAL A 308 -3.48 0.11 15.63
N GLN A 309 -2.60 1.10 15.78
CA GLN A 309 -1.95 1.37 17.06
C GLN A 309 -2.95 1.73 18.16
N ALA A 310 -3.93 2.60 17.87
CA ALA A 310 -4.96 3.00 18.81
C ALA A 310 -5.83 1.82 19.27
N ASN A 311 -6.22 0.96 18.32
CA ASN A 311 -7.10 -0.18 18.57
C ASN A 311 -6.50 -1.20 19.56
N TRP A 312 -5.22 -1.53 19.41
CA TRP A 312 -4.55 -2.52 20.28
C TRP A 312 -3.66 -1.92 21.38
N GLY A 313 -3.57 -0.59 21.46
CA GLY A 313 -2.67 0.07 22.42
C GLY A 313 -1.20 -0.27 22.15
N LEU A 314 -0.81 -0.19 20.88
CA LEU A 314 0.55 -0.50 20.45
C LEU A 314 1.54 0.61 20.80
N LYS A 315 2.83 0.27 20.73
CA LYS A 315 3.91 1.24 20.57
C LYS A 315 3.79 1.99 19.24
N SER A 316 4.68 2.95 19.00
CA SER A 316 4.78 3.69 17.75
C SER A 316 6.09 3.40 17.01
N LEU A 317 6.16 3.79 15.73
CA LEU A 317 7.38 3.82 14.94
C LEU A 317 8.17 5.12 15.16
N GLY A 318 7.55 6.12 15.79
CA GLY A 318 8.17 7.41 16.09
C GLY A 318 8.45 8.27 14.86
N ARG A 319 7.74 8.00 13.76
CA ARG A 319 7.82 8.72 12.48
C ARG A 319 6.50 9.47 12.27
N GLN A 320 5.96 9.47 11.05
CA GLN A 320 4.71 10.18 10.74
C GLN A 320 3.48 9.56 11.37
N ASP A 321 3.56 8.31 11.85
CA ASP A 321 2.52 7.67 12.67
C ASP A 321 2.28 8.36 14.03
N THR A 322 3.20 9.27 14.42
CA THR A 322 3.07 10.12 15.60
C THR A 322 2.81 11.59 15.28
N ASN A 323 2.71 11.93 13.99
CA ASN A 323 2.43 13.28 13.54
C ASN A 323 0.92 13.51 13.44
N ALA A 324 0.36 14.12 14.47
CA ALA A 324 -1.08 14.35 14.59
C ALA A 324 -1.71 15.13 13.42
N SER A 325 -0.92 15.85 12.62
CA SER A 325 -1.40 16.57 11.43
C SER A 325 -1.70 15.66 10.24
N VAL A 326 -1.12 14.45 10.19
CA VAL A 326 -1.27 13.52 9.04
C VAL A 326 -1.69 12.11 9.45
N SER A 327 -1.63 11.76 10.74
CA SER A 327 -1.94 10.43 11.26
C SER A 327 -3.12 10.43 12.23
N ASN A 328 -4.22 11.11 11.87
CA ASN A 328 -5.47 11.00 12.61
C ASN A 328 -5.96 9.55 12.66
N VAL A 329 -6.67 9.18 13.73
CA VAL A 329 -7.29 7.86 13.91
C VAL A 329 -8.70 7.90 13.38
N PHE A 330 -9.19 6.85 12.71
CA PHE A 330 -10.58 6.81 12.23
C PHE A 330 -11.56 7.16 13.36
N SER A 331 -12.46 8.14 13.13
CA SER A 331 -13.18 8.84 14.20
C SER A 331 -13.93 7.90 15.14
N PHE A 332 -14.55 6.84 14.61
CA PHE A 332 -15.26 5.85 15.43
C PHE A 332 -14.30 5.04 16.33
N VAL A 333 -13.05 4.84 15.90
CA VAL A 333 -11.98 4.25 16.72
C VAL A 333 -11.43 5.27 17.70
N ALA A 334 -11.23 6.53 17.26
CA ALA A 334 -10.75 7.61 18.11
C ALA A 334 -11.70 7.83 19.31
N GLU A 335 -13.01 7.88 19.07
CA GLU A 335 -14.06 7.99 20.08
C GLU A 335 -13.95 6.90 21.16
N LYS A 336 -13.75 5.64 20.73
CA LYS A 336 -13.66 4.48 21.63
C LYS A 336 -12.34 4.39 22.38
N THR A 337 -11.25 4.85 21.77
CA THR A 337 -9.90 4.77 22.33
C THR A 337 -9.52 6.00 23.15
N GLY A 338 -10.31 7.08 23.05
CA GLY A 338 -10.02 8.37 23.68
C GLY A 338 -8.97 9.19 22.94
N TYR A 339 -8.59 8.80 21.71
CA TYR A 339 -7.67 9.58 20.89
C TYR A 339 -8.35 10.85 20.39
N LYS A 340 -7.59 11.96 20.34
CA LYS A 340 -8.09 13.26 19.90
C LYS A 340 -7.51 13.59 18.53
N ASN A 341 -8.34 13.48 17.50
CA ASN A 341 -7.98 13.92 16.16
C ASN A 341 -7.74 15.42 16.10
N VAL A 342 -6.83 15.83 15.23
CA VAL A 342 -6.50 17.21 14.94
C VAL A 342 -7.23 17.64 13.67
N LYS A 343 -7.93 18.78 13.76
CA LYS A 343 -8.51 19.46 12.61
C LYS A 343 -7.58 20.57 12.17
N LEU A 344 -7.01 20.43 10.97
CA LEU A 344 -6.17 21.47 10.38
C LEU A 344 -7.04 22.52 9.66
N PRO A 345 -6.66 23.80 9.71
CA PRO A 345 -7.12 24.79 8.74
C PRO A 345 -6.77 24.36 7.31
N ALA A 346 -7.60 24.69 6.33
CA ALA A 346 -7.40 24.27 4.93
C ALA A 346 -6.03 24.70 4.36
N MET A 347 -5.52 25.87 4.77
CA MET A 347 -4.21 26.40 4.39
C MET A 347 -3.02 25.65 4.98
N ASP A 348 -3.25 24.86 6.03
CA ASP A 348 -2.22 24.09 6.74
C ASP A 348 -2.24 22.61 6.32
N VAL A 349 -3.20 22.19 5.49
CA VAL A 349 -3.26 20.84 4.93
C VAL A 349 -2.08 20.67 3.96
N PRO A 350 -1.20 19.67 4.15
CA PRO A 350 -0.09 19.44 3.24
C PRO A 350 -0.55 19.17 1.80
N HIS A 351 0.27 19.58 0.83
CA HIS A 351 0.11 19.20 -0.57
C HIS A 351 0.62 17.78 -0.78
N PHE A 352 -0.28 16.79 -0.73
CA PHE A 352 0.07 15.38 -0.87
C PHE A 352 0.26 14.95 -2.34
N ASN A 353 -0.06 15.82 -3.29
CA ASN A 353 0.21 15.60 -4.71
C ASN A 353 1.62 16.06 -5.14
N ASN A 354 2.46 16.43 -4.17
CA ASN A 354 3.80 16.90 -4.46
C ASN A 354 4.76 15.71 -4.66
N SER A 355 5.12 15.44 -5.91
CA SER A 355 6.16 14.48 -6.31
C SER A 355 7.58 15.07 -6.27
N ALA A 356 7.79 16.19 -5.57
CA ALA A 356 9.10 16.80 -5.48
C ALA A 356 10.10 15.86 -4.83
N VAL A 357 11.31 15.83 -5.39
CA VAL A 357 12.45 15.17 -4.77
C VAL A 357 12.78 15.86 -3.46
N VAL A 358 12.58 15.15 -2.35
CA VAL A 358 12.94 15.58 -1.00
C VAL A 358 14.11 14.76 -0.47
N PRO A 359 14.89 15.26 0.51
CA PRO A 359 15.99 14.49 1.05
C PRO A 359 15.54 13.20 1.72
N GLY A 360 16.26 12.10 1.47
CA GLY A 360 15.98 10.82 2.10
C GLY A 360 16.98 9.72 1.72
N ALA A 361 16.83 8.56 2.36
CA ALA A 361 17.68 7.40 2.10
C ALA A 361 17.37 6.75 0.75
N LEU A 362 16.13 6.85 0.29
CA LEU A 362 15.65 6.21 -0.94
C LEU A 362 15.59 7.18 -2.11
N THR A 363 16.42 8.23 -2.09
CA THR A 363 16.61 9.16 -3.21
C THR A 363 18.08 9.32 -3.55
N SER A 364 18.44 9.07 -4.81
CA SER A 364 19.81 9.27 -5.29
C SER A 364 20.15 10.75 -5.48
N ALA A 365 19.17 11.60 -5.80
CA ALA A 365 19.41 13.01 -6.10
C ALA A 365 19.59 13.89 -4.85
N GLN A 366 19.00 13.49 -3.71
CA GLN A 366 19.10 14.19 -2.42
C GLN A 366 19.38 13.21 -1.27
N PHE A 367 20.37 12.33 -1.44
CA PHE A 367 20.64 11.27 -0.50
C PHE A 367 21.04 11.79 0.90
N VAL A 368 20.37 11.28 1.92
CA VAL A 368 20.79 11.30 3.33
C VAL A 368 20.56 9.92 3.95
N PRO A 369 21.33 9.47 4.95
CA PRO A 369 21.09 8.18 5.60
C PRO A 369 19.72 8.11 6.30
N PHE A 370 19.26 6.89 6.60
CA PHE A 370 18.09 6.70 7.47
C PHE A 370 18.34 7.36 8.84
N ALA A 371 17.42 8.24 9.25
CA ALA A 371 17.46 8.86 10.56
C ALA A 371 16.80 7.96 11.62
N ALA A 372 17.27 8.07 12.85
CA ALA A 372 16.54 7.57 14.01
C ALA A 372 15.18 8.28 14.12
N PRO A 373 14.10 7.56 14.47
CA PRO A 373 12.81 8.15 14.72
C PRO A 373 12.84 9.05 15.97
N ASN A 374 11.80 9.83 16.19
CA ASN A 374 11.66 10.63 17.40
C ASN A 374 11.37 9.73 18.61
N LEU A 375 12.41 9.26 19.30
CA LEU A 375 12.31 8.34 20.44
C LEU A 375 11.50 8.88 21.63
N LYS A 376 11.16 10.16 21.65
CA LYS A 376 10.31 10.79 22.68
C LYS A 376 8.83 10.83 22.28
N ALA A 377 8.50 10.40 21.05
CA ALA A 377 7.14 10.44 20.55
C ALA A 377 6.28 9.34 21.19
N HIS A 378 4.98 9.61 21.24
CA HIS A 378 3.95 8.66 21.62
C HIS A 378 2.94 8.56 20.48
N GLY A 379 2.67 7.35 20.01
CA GLY A 379 1.67 7.12 18.97
C GLY A 379 0.26 7.07 19.52
N ALA A 380 -0.70 6.81 18.62
CA ALA A 380 -2.10 6.74 19.00
C ALA A 380 -2.44 5.62 19.99
N GLY A 381 -1.62 4.57 20.03
CA GLY A 381 -1.69 3.50 21.03
C GLY A 381 -1.20 3.87 22.43
N GLN A 382 -0.68 5.10 22.63
CA GLN A 382 -0.07 5.62 23.87
C GLN A 382 1.24 4.94 24.30
N GLY A 383 1.69 3.89 23.58
CA GLY A 383 3.03 3.34 23.76
C GLY A 383 4.12 4.28 23.25
N GLY A 384 5.33 4.14 23.80
CA GLY A 384 6.53 4.81 23.28
C GLY A 384 6.99 4.21 21.95
N VAL A 385 8.14 4.67 21.45
CA VAL A 385 8.70 4.19 20.18
C VAL A 385 9.34 2.81 20.33
N LEU A 386 9.06 1.91 19.37
CA LEU A 386 9.77 0.64 19.22
C LEU A 386 10.94 0.80 18.24
N THR A 387 12.11 0.28 18.63
CA THR A 387 13.32 0.24 17.80
C THR A 387 13.84 -1.19 17.64
N ARG A 388 14.69 -1.42 16.63
CA ARG A 388 15.38 -2.69 16.41
C ARG A 388 16.88 -2.57 16.76
N PRO A 389 17.54 -3.67 17.17
CA PRO A 389 18.99 -3.68 17.31
C PRO A 389 19.69 -3.22 16.02
N GLY A 390 20.81 -2.52 16.18
CA GLY A 390 21.57 -1.95 15.05
C GLY A 390 21.08 -0.58 14.57
N LEU A 391 19.97 -0.05 15.10
CA LEU A 391 19.57 1.32 14.81
C LEU A 391 20.54 2.31 15.47
N ASN A 392 21.10 3.25 14.69
CA ASN A 392 21.88 4.34 15.24
C ASN A 392 20.97 5.44 15.83
N GLU A 393 20.56 5.27 17.08
CA GLU A 393 19.68 6.20 17.81
C GLU A 393 20.26 7.62 17.97
N LYS A 394 21.56 7.82 17.71
CA LYS A 394 22.19 9.15 17.77
C LYS A 394 22.05 9.95 16.48
N LEU A 395 21.75 9.32 15.35
CA LEU A 395 21.58 9.97 14.04
C LEU A 395 20.14 10.44 13.86
N THR A 396 19.74 11.46 14.61
CA THR A 396 18.42 12.08 14.51
C THR A 396 18.32 12.98 13.29
N VAL A 397 17.10 13.36 12.87
CA VAL A 397 16.85 14.22 11.70
C VAL A 397 17.68 15.52 11.72
N ASP A 398 17.81 16.16 12.89
CA ASP A 398 18.59 17.38 13.09
C ASP A 398 20.12 17.18 12.99
N LYS A 399 20.58 15.92 13.01
CA LYS A 399 21.99 15.54 12.93
C LYS A 399 22.34 14.88 11.59
N LEU A 400 21.39 14.81 10.66
CA LEU A 400 21.67 14.30 9.32
C LEU A 400 22.72 15.19 8.62
N PRO A 401 23.61 14.58 7.82
CA PRO A 401 24.50 15.35 6.96
C PRO A 401 23.68 16.14 5.92
N LYS A 402 24.31 17.12 5.28
CA LYS A 402 23.71 17.79 4.13
C LYS A 402 23.41 16.76 3.02
N PRO A 403 22.30 16.90 2.28
CA PRO A 403 21.99 16.00 1.18
C PRO A 403 23.09 15.94 0.13
N VAL A 404 23.39 14.74 -0.35
CA VAL A 404 24.40 14.47 -1.37
C VAL A 404 23.71 14.01 -2.66
N ASN A 405 24.03 14.64 -3.79
CA ASN A 405 23.58 14.16 -5.09
C ASN A 405 24.48 13.01 -5.56
N GLN A 406 24.05 11.77 -5.35
CA GLN A 406 24.76 10.56 -5.77
C GLN A 406 24.82 10.44 -7.30
N LEU A 407 23.79 10.93 -8.01
CA LEU A 407 23.75 10.90 -9.48
C LEU A 407 24.88 11.73 -10.09
N ALA A 408 25.21 12.87 -9.49
CA ALA A 408 26.37 13.69 -9.89
C ALA A 408 27.71 12.97 -9.68
N LEU A 409 27.73 11.90 -8.89
CA LEU A 409 28.89 11.02 -8.64
C LEU A 409 28.81 9.71 -9.43
N ASN A 410 27.86 9.57 -10.38
CA ASN A 410 27.55 8.33 -11.10
C ASN A 410 27.26 7.15 -10.17
N ARG A 411 26.52 7.41 -9.09
CA ARG A 411 26.09 6.40 -8.09
C ARG A 411 24.58 6.48 -7.89
N THR A 412 24.00 5.38 -7.47
CA THR A 412 22.65 5.35 -6.87
C THR A 412 22.76 5.34 -5.35
N THR A 413 21.64 5.54 -4.67
CA THR A 413 21.55 5.19 -3.24
C THR A 413 21.95 3.72 -3.03
N PRO A 414 22.65 3.38 -1.93
CA PRO A 414 23.00 1.98 -1.62
C PRO A 414 21.79 1.06 -1.43
N TRP A 415 20.59 1.63 -1.32
CA TRP A 415 19.33 0.93 -1.09
C TRP A 415 18.55 0.65 -2.38
N GLN A 416 19.07 1.07 -3.54
CA GLN A 416 18.50 0.79 -4.85
C GLN A 416 19.22 -0.40 -5.48
N MET A 417 18.44 -1.35 -5.99
CA MET A 417 18.90 -2.59 -6.62
C MET A 417 18.62 -2.58 -8.13
N SER A 418 19.33 -3.45 -8.86
CA SER A 418 19.01 -3.72 -10.27
C SER A 418 17.98 -4.85 -10.39
N PRO A 419 16.85 -4.64 -11.08
CA PRO A 419 15.84 -5.68 -11.32
C PRO A 419 16.42 -6.96 -11.94
N GLU A 420 17.43 -6.85 -12.79
CA GLU A 420 18.03 -7.98 -13.52
C GLU A 420 18.77 -8.96 -12.59
N THR A 421 19.30 -8.47 -11.47
CA THR A 421 20.11 -9.27 -10.52
C THR A 421 19.28 -10.19 -9.60
N THR A 422 17.95 -10.08 -9.64
CA THR A 422 17.03 -10.79 -8.74
C THR A 422 16.11 -11.80 -9.45
N SER A 423 16.13 -11.87 -10.78
CA SER A 423 15.37 -12.88 -11.54
C SER A 423 15.83 -14.30 -11.17
N GLY A 424 14.98 -15.07 -10.48
CA GLY A 424 15.24 -16.46 -10.12
C GLY A 424 16.06 -16.71 -8.85
N LYS A 425 16.34 -15.69 -8.03
CA LYS A 425 16.93 -15.89 -6.70
C LYS A 425 15.89 -15.62 -5.62
N SER A 426 15.45 -16.66 -4.91
CA SER A 426 15.07 -16.49 -3.49
C SER A 426 16.32 -16.02 -2.76
N ILE A 427 16.48 -14.72 -2.59
CA ILE A 427 17.58 -14.18 -1.80
C ILE A 427 17.13 -14.28 -0.35
N ILE A 428 17.45 -15.43 0.27
CA ILE A 428 18.04 -15.46 1.61
C ILE A 428 19.53 -15.65 1.33
N PRO A 429 20.34 -14.58 1.32
CA PRO A 429 21.47 -14.59 2.24
C PRO A 429 21.90 -13.17 2.67
N CYS A 430 21.62 -12.81 3.91
CA CYS A 430 22.47 -11.89 4.65
C CYS A 430 22.99 -12.64 5.89
N GLN A 431 24.14 -13.31 5.75
CA GLN A 431 24.88 -13.88 6.88
C GLN A 431 26.14 -13.07 7.25
N ASP A 432 26.49 -12.01 6.52
CA ASP A 432 27.69 -11.25 6.82
C ASP A 432 27.41 -9.95 7.56
N ALA A 433 28.15 -9.76 8.65
CA ALA A 433 28.04 -8.70 9.65
C ALA A 433 28.43 -7.28 9.15
N THR A 434 28.35 -7.02 7.84
CA THR A 434 28.78 -5.75 7.24
C THR A 434 27.64 -4.79 6.89
N CYS A 435 26.39 -5.17 7.15
CA CYS A 435 25.21 -4.32 6.97
C CYS A 435 24.62 -3.82 8.30
N ALA A 436 25.49 -3.40 9.22
CA ALA A 436 25.11 -2.80 10.52
C ALA A 436 25.23 -1.27 10.49
#